data_AF-A0A0L0FCI8-F1
#
_entry.id   AF-A0A0L0FCI8-F1
#
_cell.length_a   1.000
_cell.length_b   1.000
_cell.length_c   1.000
_cell.angle_alpha   90.00
_cell.angle_beta   90.00
_cell.angle_gamma   90.00
#
_symmetry.space_group_name_H-M   'P 1'
#
loop_
_entity.id
_entity.type
_entity.pdbx_description
1 polymer ?
#
loop_
_entity_poly.entity_id
_entity_poly.type
_entity_poly.pdbx_seq_one_letter_code
_entity_poly.pdbx_strand_id
1 'polypeptide(L)' 'MVVLGETQVEITEMNENQVKFVLTNSSLPFANAVRRIMIAEVPTVAIDIVEIQGNNTVLLDE' A
#
# COMPACT_ATOMS: atom_id res chain seq x y z
N MET A 1 21.65 1.18 -23.96
CA MET A 1 20.73 0.12 -23.53
C MET A 1 21.26 -0.39 -22.20
N VAL A 2 20.63 -0.01 -21.07
CA VAL A 2 21.12 -0.40 -19.74
C VAL A 2 20.74 -1.86 -19.53
N VAL A 3 21.73 -2.74 -19.46
CA VAL A 3 21.54 -4.15 -19.09
C VAL A 3 21.37 -4.14 -17.57
N LEU A 4 20.13 -4.08 -17.09
CA LEU A 4 19.83 -4.25 -15.67
C LEU A 4 20.02 -5.75 -15.38
N GLY A 5 20.92 -6.08 -14.44
CA GLY A 5 21.03 -7.44 -13.92
C GLY A 5 19.73 -7.88 -13.24
N GLU A 6 19.71 -9.07 -12.66
CA GLU A 6 18.54 -9.54 -11.93
C GLU A 6 18.18 -8.57 -10.80
N THR A 7 16.88 -8.26 -10.69
CA THR A 7 16.35 -7.38 -9.66
C THR A 7 16.55 -8.03 -8.30
N GLN A 8 17.19 -7.31 -7.37
CA GLN A 8 17.49 -7.81 -6.04
C GLN A 8 16.66 -7.06 -5.00
N VAL A 9 16.19 -7.78 -3.98
CA VAL A 9 15.42 -7.24 -2.86
C VAL A 9 16.13 -7.63 -1.56
N GLU A 10 16.48 -6.64 -0.76
CA GLU A 10 17.05 -6.83 0.57
C GLU A 10 16.07 -6.30 1.63
N ILE A 11 15.69 -7.14 2.60
CA ILE A 11 14.76 -6.75 3.66
C ILE A 11 15.58 -6.21 4.84
N THR A 12 15.37 -4.94 5.20
CA THR A 12 16.08 -4.28 6.31
C THR A 12 15.33 -4.44 7.63
N GLU A 13 13.99 -4.43 7.59
CA GLU A 13 13.14 -4.54 8.79
C GLU A 13 11.79 -5.18 8.42
N MET A 14 11.30 -6.09 9.26
CA MET A 14 9.99 -6.74 9.07
C MET A 14 9.30 -6.91 10.43
N ASN A 15 8.17 -6.22 10.59
CA ASN A 15 7.28 -6.29 11.74
C ASN A 15 5.86 -6.57 11.22
N GLU A 16 4.93 -6.92 12.12
CA GLU A 16 3.53 -7.23 11.75
C GLU A 16 2.83 -6.09 11.00
N ASN A 17 3.18 -4.84 11.29
CA ASN A 17 2.54 -3.65 10.71
C ASN A 17 3.36 -2.97 9.59
N GLN A 18 4.62 -3.37 9.39
CA GLN A 18 5.56 -2.62 8.55
C GLN A 18 6.64 -3.53 7.96
N VAL A 19 6.94 -3.33 6.68
CA VAL A 19 8.11 -3.92 6.01
C VAL A 19 8.95 -2.81 5.38
N LYS A 20 10.26 -2.81 5.65
CA LYS A 20 11.27 -1.97 4.98
C LYS A 20 12.19 -2.84 4.15
N PHE A 21 12.31 -2.53 2.87
CA PHE A 21 13.20 -3.24 1.95
C PHE A 21 13.86 -2.27 0.97
N VAL A 22 15.00 -2.70 0.43
CA VAL A 22 15.77 -1.98 -0.60
C VAL A 22 15.70 -2.78 -1.90
N LEU A 23 15.34 -2.09 -2.98
CA LEU A 23 15.25 -2.66 -4.33
C LEU A 23 16.45 -2.19 -5.16
N THR A 24 17.32 -3.12 -5.55
CA THR A 24 18.52 -2.87 -6.36
C THR A 24 18.37 -3.47 -7.77
N ASN A 25 19.09 -2.91 -8.74
CA ASN A 25 19.04 -3.33 -10.16
C ASN A 25 17.63 -3.26 -10.80
N SER A 26 16.79 -2.31 -10.38
CA SER A 26 15.49 -2.06 -11.02
C SER A 26 15.48 -0.73 -11.76
N SER A 27 14.53 -0.56 -12.69
CA SER A 27 14.34 0.72 -13.38
C SER A 27 13.46 1.67 -12.55
N LEU A 28 13.74 2.98 -12.62
CA LEU A 28 12.93 4.00 -11.93
C LEU A 28 11.43 3.93 -12.29
N PRO A 29 11.03 3.76 -13.57
CA PRO A 29 9.62 3.60 -13.92
C PRO A 29 8.98 2.35 -13.27
N PHE A 30 9.73 1.24 -13.19
CA PHE A 30 9.26 0.01 -12.56
C PHE A 30 9.05 0.19 -11.05
N ALA A 31 10.05 0.74 -10.35
CA ALA A 31 9.95 1.01 -8.91
C ALA A 31 8.77 1.95 -8.58
N ASN A 32 8.56 3.00 -9.39
CA ASN A 32 7.44 3.91 -9.19
C ASN A 32 6.08 3.27 -9.53
N ALA A 33 6.03 2.37 -10.52
CA ALA A 33 4.82 1.61 -10.82
C ALA A 33 4.42 0.73 -9.64
N VAL A 34 5.37 -0.03 -9.07
CA VAL A 34 5.13 -0.87 -7.88
C VAL A 34 4.61 -0.02 -6.71
N ARG A 35 5.23 1.13 -6.43
CA ARG A 35 4.74 2.07 -5.40
C ARG A 35 3.30 2.51 -5.62
N ARG A 36 2.91 2.80 -6.87
CA ARG A 36 1.55 3.23 -7.20
C ARG A 36 0.54 2.10 -7.02
N ILE A 37 0.87 0.90 -7.47
CA ILE A 37 0.04 -0.30 -7.35
C ILE A 37 -0.20 -0.62 -5.86
N MET A 38 0.84 -0.57 -5.03
CA MET A 38 0.74 -0.80 -3.58
C MET A 38 -0.25 0.12 -2.86
N ILE A 39 -0.47 1.33 -3.38
CA ILE A 39 -1.39 2.32 -2.79
C ILE A 39 -2.79 2.19 -3.37
N ALA A 40 -2.89 2.03 -4.69
CA ALA A 40 -4.14 2.23 -5.41
C ALA A 40 -4.87 0.93 -5.77
N GLU A 41 -4.15 -0.18 -5.91
CA GLU A 41 -4.69 -1.41 -6.50
C GLU A 41 -4.68 -2.59 -5.51
N VAL A 42 -4.19 -2.40 -4.29
CA VAL A 42 -4.27 -3.42 -3.25
C VAL A 42 -5.71 -3.44 -2.71
N PRO A 43 -6.49 -4.50 -2.96
CA PRO A 43 -7.86 -4.58 -2.49
C PRO A 43 -7.88 -4.61 -0.96
N THR A 44 -8.58 -3.65 -0.36
CA THR A 44 -8.76 -3.55 1.09
C THR A 44 -10.24 -3.59 1.39
N VAL A 45 -10.63 -4.36 2.41
CA VAL A 45 -12.02 -4.38 2.89
C VAL A 45 -12.24 -3.17 3.78
N ALA A 46 -13.26 -2.39 3.47
CA ALA A 46 -13.72 -1.27 4.26
C ALA A 46 -15.25 -1.30 4.35
N ILE A 47 -15.80 -0.56 5.32
CA ILE A 47 -17.24 -0.39 5.45
C ILE A 47 -17.69 0.58 4.35
N ASP A 48 -18.60 0.14 3.48
CA ASP A 48 -19.12 0.94 2.37
C ASP A 48 -20.50 1.54 2.69
N ILE A 49 -21.35 0.78 3.39
CA ILE A 49 -22.71 1.19 3.73
C ILE A 49 -22.89 1.07 5.24
N VAL A 50 -23.37 2.16 5.83
CA VAL A 50 -23.78 2.22 7.25
C VAL A 50 -25.25 2.58 7.30
N GLU A 51 -26.05 1.74 7.95
CA GLU A 51 -27.47 2.01 8.22
C GLU A 51 -27.64 2.38 9.70
N ILE A 52 -28.12 3.59 9.97
CA ILE A 52 -28.31 4.10 11.34
C ILE A 52 -29.79 3.97 11.71
N GLN A 53 -30.09 3.15 12.72
CA GLN A 53 -31.46 2.97 13.23
C GLN A 53 -31.89 4.07 14.22
N GLY A 54 -30.92 4.74 14.84
CA GLY A 54 -31.15 5.88 15.73
C GLY A 54 -29.85 6.40 16.34
N ASN A 55 -29.67 7.71 16.33
CA ASN A 55 -28.53 8.39 16.93
C ASN A 55 -29.00 9.44 17.93
N ASN A 56 -28.66 9.22 19.21
CA ASN A 56 -28.94 10.13 20.31
C ASN A 56 -27.66 10.83 20.81
N THR A 57 -26.58 10.77 20.04
CA THR A 57 -25.32 11.45 20.35
C THR A 57 -25.39 12.92 19.91
N VAL A 58 -24.41 13.71 20.35
CA VAL A 58 -24.24 15.10 19.90
C VAL A 58 -23.58 15.21 18.53
N LEU A 59 -23.09 14.09 17.99
CA LEU A 59 -22.48 14.02 16.67
C LEU A 59 -23.56 13.76 15.63
N LEU A 60 -23.40 14.42 14.49
CA LEU A 60 -24.25 14.21 13.32
C LEU A 60 -24.04 12.80 12.77
N ASP A 61 -25.03 12.29 12.05
CA ASP A 61 -25.05 10.95 11.46
C ASP A 61 -24.07 10.73 10.29
N GLU A 62 -23.25 11.73 9.97
CA GLU A 62 -22.29 11.77 8.86
C GLU A 62 -20.84 11.78 9.35
#